data_AF-A0A212FAZ5-F1
#
_entry.id   AF-A0A212FAZ5-F1
#
_cell.length_a   1.000
_cell.length_b   1.000
_cell.length_c   1.000
_cell.angle_alpha   90.00
_cell.angle_beta   90.00
_cell.angle_gamma   90.00
#
_symmetry.space_group_name_H-M   'P 1'
#
loop_
_entity.id
_entity.type
_entity.pdbx_description
1 polymer ?
#
loop_
_entity_poly.entity_id
_entity_poly.type
_entity_poly.pdbx_seq_one_letter_code
_entity_poly.pdbx_strand_id
1 'polypeptide(L)'
;MGCKLSQLASSEFSHDPFEKPPPPSDPRSPLTAKQQYCMLASWKGVFRQVEKTGILLFVKLFEENEELLHLFEKFRELRTKEAIVSSAELAEHATQVMHTLDEGIKGLADMDSFFTYVRHVGGTHRQVPGFKAENFMKIEQPFLEAAKTTLGERYTPNIENIYKLTIRFILENLVKGYEEAGEENGTTQT
;
A
#
# COMPACT_ATOMS: atom_id res chain seq x y z
N MET A 1 47.21 26.74 48.01
CA MET A 1 46.91 26.94 46.58
C MET A 1 46.36 25.64 46.03
N GLY A 2 45.03 25.48 45.99
CA GLY A 2 44.37 24.27 45.50
C GLY A 2 43.78 24.52 44.12
N CYS A 3 44.25 23.78 43.11
CA CYS A 3 43.85 23.93 41.72
C CYS A 3 42.34 23.70 41.50
N LYS A 4 41.63 24.74 41.06
CA LYS A 4 40.28 24.68 40.50
C LYS A 4 40.30 24.20 39.03
N LEU A 5 40.72 22.96 38.80
CA LEU A 5 40.72 22.36 37.45
C LEU A 5 39.94 21.03 37.35
N SER A 6 39.52 20.46 38.47
CA SER A 6 38.78 19.19 38.50
C SER A 6 37.26 19.33 38.58
N GLN A 7 36.71 20.54 38.62
CA GLN A 7 35.27 20.78 38.82
C GLN A 7 34.50 21.15 37.54
N LEU A 8 35.18 21.25 36.39
CA LEU A 8 34.55 21.55 35.09
C LEU A 8 34.41 20.32 34.18
N ALA A 9 34.86 19.14 34.61
CA ALA A 9 34.81 17.92 33.80
C ALA A 9 33.68 16.96 34.21
N SER A 10 32.81 17.34 35.17
CA SER A 10 31.80 16.45 35.74
C SER A 10 30.36 16.77 35.32
N SER A 11 30.14 17.75 34.43
CA SER A 11 28.77 18.16 34.03
C SER A 11 28.42 17.99 32.56
N GLU A 12 29.26 17.36 31.73
CA GLU A 12 29.01 17.28 30.27
C GLU A 12 28.96 15.86 29.66
N PHE A 13 28.78 14.81 30.47
CA PHE A 13 28.61 13.45 29.94
C PHE A 13 27.45 12.71 30.60
N SER A 14 26.24 13.23 30.41
CA SER A 14 25.01 12.47 30.58
C SER A 14 24.06 12.79 29.42
N HIS A 15 24.47 12.41 28.21
CA HIS A 15 23.55 12.18 27.10
C HIS A 15 24.06 10.97 26.36
N ASP A 16 23.46 9.83 26.66
CA ASP A 16 23.60 8.63 25.85
C ASP A 16 23.10 8.96 24.43
N PRO A 17 23.96 8.92 23.39
CA PRO A 17 23.56 9.23 22.02
C PRO A 17 22.52 8.25 21.44
N PHE A 18 22.17 7.18 22.17
CA PHE A 18 21.15 6.21 21.81
C PHE A 18 19.74 6.51 22.36
N GLU A 19 19.54 7.57 23.16
CA GLU A 19 18.21 7.95 23.69
C GLU A 19 17.43 8.96 22.84
N LYS A 20 17.90 9.34 21.64
CA LYS A 20 17.05 10.16 20.76
C LYS A 20 15.86 9.32 20.28
N PRO A 21 14.60 9.71 20.61
CA PRO A 21 13.45 9.04 20.05
C PRO A 21 13.54 9.11 18.52
N PRO A 22 13.08 8.05 17.81
CA PRO A 22 13.10 8.06 16.36
C PRO A 22 12.38 9.32 15.86
N PRO A 23 12.85 9.92 14.75
CA PRO A 23 12.21 11.10 14.20
C PRO A 23 10.70 10.83 14.02
N PRO A 24 9.85 11.81 14.35
CA PRO A 24 8.42 11.65 14.22
C PRO A 24 8.06 11.33 12.77
N SER A 25 7.09 10.45 12.57
CA SER A 25 6.52 10.17 11.25
C SER A 25 5.92 11.44 10.66
N ASP A 26 5.98 11.58 9.33
CA ASP A 26 5.32 12.68 8.62
C ASP A 26 3.84 12.74 9.03
N PRO A 27 3.31 13.92 9.43
CA PRO A 27 1.94 14.05 9.92
C PRO A 27 0.87 13.68 8.88
N ARG A 28 1.23 13.61 7.59
CA ARG A 28 0.35 13.18 6.50
C ARG A 28 0.24 11.66 6.40
N SER A 29 1.15 10.91 7.03
CA SER A 29 1.11 9.46 7.09
C SER A 29 0.08 8.98 8.12
N PRO A 30 -0.73 7.94 7.82
CA PRO A 30 -1.62 7.33 8.81
C PRO A 30 -0.87 6.43 9.79
N LEU A 31 0.43 6.19 9.58
CA LEU A 31 1.23 5.27 10.37
C LEU A 31 2.28 6.02 11.20
N THR A 32 2.45 5.56 12.44
CA THR A 32 3.65 5.87 13.22
C THR A 32 4.89 5.22 12.59
N ALA A 33 6.08 5.74 12.91
CA ALA A 33 7.35 5.16 12.46
C ALA A 33 7.48 3.65 12.81
N LYS A 34 7.00 3.24 13.98
CA LYS A 34 6.98 1.82 14.39
C LYS A 34 6.05 0.99 13.52
N GLN A 35 4.84 1.47 13.24
CA GLN A 35 3.89 0.77 12.38
C GLN A 35 4.40 0.64 10.96
N GLN A 36 5.04 1.70 10.44
CA GLN A 36 5.65 1.68 9.11
C GLN A 36 6.79 0.64 9.02
N TYR A 37 7.66 0.56 10.03
CA TYR A 37 8.67 -0.49 10.11
C TYR A 37 8.03 -1.90 10.09
N CYS A 38 6.98 -2.12 10.89
CA CYS A 38 6.24 -3.38 10.91
C CYS A 38 5.58 -3.69 9.56
N MET A 39 5.05 -2.67 8.87
CA MET A 39 4.47 -2.81 7.54
C MET A 39 5.52 -3.29 6.54
N LEU A 40 6.66 -2.60 6.44
CA LEU A 40 7.76 -2.96 5.55
C LEU A 40 8.35 -4.34 5.87
N ALA A 41 8.52 -4.66 7.16
CA ALA A 41 9.09 -5.94 7.58
C ALA A 41 8.18 -7.13 7.22
N SER A 42 6.87 -7.02 7.49
CA SER A 42 5.90 -8.06 7.16
C SER A 42 5.64 -8.14 5.65
N TRP A 43 5.64 -7.02 4.94
CA TRP A 43 5.46 -6.96 3.49
C TRP A 43 6.50 -7.77 2.71
N LYS A 44 7.74 -7.85 3.20
CA LYS A 44 8.76 -8.75 2.62
C LYS A 44 8.30 -10.20 2.52
N GLY A 45 7.47 -10.67 3.46
CA GLY A 45 6.88 -12.01 3.42
C GLY A 45 5.82 -12.16 2.32
N VAL A 46 5.04 -11.11 2.09
CA VAL A 46 4.04 -11.05 1.00
C VAL A 46 4.74 -10.97 -0.36
N PHE A 47 5.70 -10.07 -0.50
CA PHE A 47 6.38 -9.81 -1.76
C PHE A 47 7.20 -11.00 -2.28
N ARG A 48 7.71 -11.88 -1.39
CA ARG A 48 8.32 -13.16 -1.81
C ARG A 48 7.34 -14.10 -2.52
N GLN A 49 6.04 -13.92 -2.32
CA GLN A 49 4.96 -14.66 -2.94
C GLN A 49 4.03 -13.70 -3.70
N VAL A 50 4.59 -12.66 -4.33
CA VAL A 50 3.84 -11.55 -4.91
C VAL A 50 2.79 -12.00 -5.92
N GLU A 51 3.17 -12.84 -6.88
CA GLU A 51 2.26 -13.37 -7.91
C GLU A 51 1.13 -14.19 -7.27
N LYS A 52 1.46 -15.17 -6.43
CA LYS A 52 0.48 -16.00 -5.73
C LYS A 52 -0.49 -15.16 -4.88
N THR A 53 0.02 -14.14 -4.20
CA THR A 53 -0.83 -13.25 -3.37
C THR A 53 -1.71 -12.37 -4.24
N GLY A 54 -1.20 -11.87 -5.37
CA GLY A 54 -1.97 -11.12 -6.35
C GLY A 54 -3.10 -11.95 -6.95
N ILE A 55 -2.83 -13.20 -7.35
CA ILE A 55 -3.87 -14.11 -7.86
C ILE A 55 -4.94 -14.34 -6.79
N LEU A 56 -4.54 -14.58 -5.53
CA LEU A 56 -5.50 -14.73 -4.42
C LEU A 56 -6.35 -13.47 -4.23
N LEU A 57 -5.77 -12.27 -4.32
CA LEU A 57 -6.50 -11.01 -4.27
C LEU A 57 -7.57 -10.97 -5.36
N PHE A 58 -7.22 -11.29 -6.61
CA PHE A 58 -8.20 -11.24 -7.72
C PHE A 58 -9.26 -12.35 -7.64
N VAL A 59 -8.92 -13.54 -7.16
CA VAL A 59 -9.91 -14.58 -6.82
C VAL A 59 -10.93 -14.01 -5.83
N LYS A 60 -10.47 -13.39 -4.74
CA LYS A 60 -11.35 -12.80 -3.73
C LYS A 60 -12.17 -11.62 -4.25
N LEU A 61 -11.54 -10.76 -5.05
CA LEU A 61 -12.20 -9.62 -5.66
C LEU A 61 -13.39 -10.05 -6.52
N PHE A 62 -13.20 -11.05 -7.39
CA PHE A 62 -14.24 -11.50 -8.30
C PHE A 62 -15.25 -12.46 -7.64
N GLU A 63 -14.89 -13.15 -6.55
CA GLU A 63 -15.84 -13.87 -5.70
C GLU A 63 -16.88 -12.91 -5.08
N GLU A 64 -16.47 -11.69 -4.71
CA GLU A 64 -17.33 -10.69 -4.05
C GLU A 64 -17.92 -9.63 -4.99
N ASN A 65 -17.27 -9.38 -6.13
CA ASN A 65 -17.59 -8.29 -7.05
C ASN A 65 -17.50 -8.79 -8.50
N GLU A 66 -18.26 -9.85 -8.82
CA GLU A 66 -18.27 -10.50 -10.14
C GLU A 66 -18.47 -9.50 -11.28
N GLU A 67 -19.25 -8.43 -11.04
CA GLU A 67 -19.48 -7.40 -12.03
C GLU A 67 -18.17 -6.78 -12.51
N LEU A 68 -17.13 -6.62 -11.67
CA LEU A 68 -15.87 -5.99 -12.08
C LEU A 68 -15.16 -6.72 -13.23
N LEU A 69 -15.45 -8.00 -13.48
CA LEU A 69 -14.89 -8.74 -14.61
C LEU A 69 -15.18 -8.07 -15.97
N HIS A 70 -16.26 -7.28 -16.10
CA HIS A 70 -16.57 -6.57 -17.35
C HIS A 70 -15.51 -5.52 -17.73
N LEU A 71 -14.72 -5.04 -16.77
CA LEU A 71 -13.67 -4.05 -16.99
C LEU A 71 -12.41 -4.67 -17.62
N PHE A 72 -12.32 -6.01 -17.66
CA PHE A 72 -11.13 -6.74 -18.07
C PHE A 72 -11.35 -7.53 -19.36
N GLU A 73 -11.28 -6.87 -20.52
CA GLU A 73 -11.60 -7.47 -21.82
C GLU A 73 -10.92 -8.82 -22.08
N LYS A 74 -9.64 -8.96 -21.70
CA LYS A 74 -8.83 -10.15 -21.96
C LYS A 74 -9.24 -11.39 -21.15
N PHE A 75 -9.87 -11.22 -20.00
CA PHE A 75 -10.21 -12.33 -19.09
C PHE A 75 -11.61 -12.19 -18.49
N ARG A 76 -12.50 -11.46 -19.16
CA ARG A 76 -13.89 -11.25 -18.75
C ARG A 76 -14.69 -12.55 -18.62
N GLU A 77 -14.27 -13.64 -19.27
CA GLU A 77 -14.96 -14.94 -19.23
C GLU A 77 -14.47 -15.84 -18.07
N LEU A 78 -13.47 -15.40 -17.30
CA LEU A 78 -12.96 -16.13 -16.13
C LEU A 78 -13.96 -16.02 -14.97
N ARG A 79 -15.01 -16.84 -15.03
CA ARG A 79 -16.10 -16.88 -14.03
C ARG A 79 -15.87 -17.89 -12.92
N THR A 80 -14.89 -18.79 -13.07
CA THR A 80 -14.59 -19.83 -12.08
C THR A 80 -13.22 -19.58 -11.46
N LYS A 81 -13.09 -19.95 -10.18
CA LYS A 81 -11.84 -19.83 -9.44
C LYS A 81 -10.69 -20.56 -10.12
N GLU A 82 -10.94 -21.75 -10.66
CA GLU A 82 -9.95 -22.56 -11.34
C GLU A 82 -9.45 -21.85 -12.60
N ALA A 83 -10.35 -21.24 -13.37
CA ALA A 83 -9.99 -20.50 -14.58
C ALA A 83 -9.19 -19.24 -14.24
N ILE A 84 -9.59 -18.49 -13.21
CA ILE A 84 -8.87 -17.33 -12.66
C ILE A 84 -7.43 -17.71 -12.28
N VAL A 85 -7.27 -18.76 -11.48
CA VAL A 85 -5.94 -19.22 -11.01
C VAL A 85 -5.04 -19.71 -12.15
N SER A 86 -5.62 -20.27 -13.22
CA SER A 86 -4.86 -20.81 -14.35
C SER A 86 -4.52 -19.79 -15.45
N SER A 87 -5.04 -18.56 -15.38
CA SER A 87 -4.83 -17.55 -16.43
C SER A 87 -3.49 -16.84 -16.25
N ALA A 88 -2.65 -16.91 -17.29
CA ALA A 88 -1.38 -16.19 -17.34
C ALA A 88 -1.60 -14.67 -17.44
N GLU A 89 -2.62 -14.23 -18.18
CA GLU A 89 -2.97 -12.82 -18.34
C GLU A 89 -3.39 -12.19 -17.02
N LEU A 90 -4.20 -12.91 -16.23
CA LEU A 90 -4.58 -12.46 -14.90
C LEU A 90 -3.37 -12.45 -13.98
N ALA A 91 -2.52 -13.50 -14.00
CA ALA A 91 -1.32 -13.56 -13.16
C ALA A 91 -0.38 -12.37 -13.43
N GLU A 92 -0.20 -11.99 -14.69
CA GLU A 92 0.59 -10.82 -15.07
C GLU A 92 -0.03 -9.53 -14.51
N HIS A 93 -1.33 -9.31 -14.71
CA HIS A 93 -2.01 -8.13 -14.21
C HIS A 93 -2.01 -8.06 -12.68
N ALA A 94 -2.27 -9.17 -12.02
CA ALA A 94 -2.23 -9.29 -10.57
C ALA A 94 -0.85 -8.96 -10.01
N THR A 95 0.21 -9.39 -10.69
CA THR A 95 1.59 -9.06 -10.34
C THR A 95 1.85 -7.55 -10.49
N GLN A 96 1.38 -6.93 -11.57
CA GLN A 96 1.49 -5.47 -11.76
C GLN A 96 0.80 -4.69 -10.64
N VAL A 97 -0.43 -5.07 -10.27
CA VAL A 97 -1.17 -4.44 -9.15
C VAL A 97 -0.38 -4.58 -7.84
N MET A 98 0.16 -5.76 -7.57
CA MET A 98 0.94 -5.98 -6.35
C MET A 98 2.26 -5.19 -6.34
N HIS A 99 2.89 -4.95 -7.50
CA HIS A 99 4.04 -4.05 -7.61
C HIS A 99 3.67 -2.59 -7.37
N THR A 100 2.50 -2.14 -7.84
CA THR A 100 1.98 -0.82 -7.49
C THR A 100 1.79 -0.67 -5.99
N LEU A 101 1.23 -1.68 -5.33
CA LEU A 101 1.08 -1.67 -3.87
C LEU A 101 2.44 -1.68 -3.16
N ASP A 102 3.42 -2.42 -3.68
CA ASP A 102 4.80 -2.44 -3.16
C ASP A 102 5.45 -1.05 -3.21
N GLU A 103 5.35 -0.35 -4.33
CA GLU A 103 5.86 1.01 -4.48
C GLU A 103 5.11 2.01 -3.58
N GLY A 104 3.78 1.87 -3.46
CA GLY A 104 3.00 2.65 -2.50
C GLY A 104 3.44 2.42 -1.05
N ILE A 105 3.70 1.17 -0.67
CA ILE A 105 4.15 0.82 0.69
C ILE A 105 5.57 1.33 0.96
N LYS A 106 6.50 1.21 0.00
CA LYS A 106 7.85 1.78 0.10
C LYS A 106 7.83 3.30 0.19
N GLY A 107 6.94 3.93 -0.58
CA GLY A 107 6.71 5.36 -0.58
C GLY A 107 6.26 5.90 0.77
N LEU A 108 5.77 5.07 1.71
CA LEU A 108 5.36 5.55 3.03
C LEU A 108 6.47 6.25 3.84
N ALA A 109 7.74 6.11 3.45
CA ALA A 109 8.88 6.81 4.07
C ALA A 109 9.06 8.25 3.57
N ASP A 110 8.46 8.58 2.43
CA ASP A 110 8.48 9.89 1.82
C ASP A 110 7.09 10.17 1.23
N MET A 111 6.30 10.95 1.98
CA MET A 111 4.92 11.23 1.62
C MET A 111 4.78 11.97 0.28
N ASP A 112 5.76 12.76 -0.13
CA ASP A 112 5.68 13.47 -1.41
C ASP A 112 5.85 12.48 -2.57
N SER A 113 6.80 11.55 -2.46
CA SER A 113 6.96 10.44 -3.39
C SER A 113 5.72 9.53 -3.41
N PHE A 114 5.17 9.21 -2.24
CA PHE A 114 3.93 8.43 -2.11
C PHE A 114 2.77 9.08 -2.86
N PHE A 115 2.47 10.36 -2.59
CA PHE A 115 1.34 11.04 -3.22
C PHE A 115 1.54 11.15 -4.73
N THR A 116 2.74 11.49 -5.17
CA THR A 116 3.07 11.59 -6.60
C THR A 116 2.80 10.27 -7.32
N TYR A 117 3.32 9.17 -6.78
CA TYR A 117 3.19 7.85 -7.40
C TYR A 117 1.74 7.34 -7.36
N VAL A 118 1.13 7.29 -6.18
CA VAL A 118 -0.19 6.68 -6.00
C VAL A 118 -1.27 7.47 -6.74
N ARG A 119 -1.22 8.82 -6.71
CA ARG A 119 -2.20 9.62 -7.45
C ARG A 119 -2.02 9.51 -8.96
N HIS A 120 -0.78 9.44 -9.45
CA HIS A 120 -0.52 9.17 -10.87
C HIS A 120 -1.17 7.86 -11.32
N VAL A 121 -0.96 6.78 -10.55
CA VAL A 121 -1.60 5.47 -10.83
C VAL A 121 -3.13 5.57 -10.77
N GLY A 122 -3.68 6.33 -9.81
CA GLY A 122 -5.12 6.62 -9.77
C GLY A 122 -5.63 7.21 -11.08
N GLY A 123 -4.92 8.23 -11.57
CA GLY A 123 -5.24 8.92 -12.84
C GLY A 123 -5.19 7.99 -14.06
N THR A 124 -4.27 7.03 -14.13
CA THR A 124 -4.19 6.12 -15.30
C THR A 124 -5.44 5.26 -15.48
N HIS A 125 -6.19 4.99 -14.41
CA HIS A 125 -7.42 4.20 -14.49
C HIS A 125 -8.57 4.93 -15.19
N ARG A 126 -8.43 6.24 -15.47
CA ARG A 126 -9.36 6.98 -16.37
C ARG A 126 -9.35 6.43 -17.79
N GLN A 127 -8.27 5.76 -18.19
CA GLN A 127 -8.15 5.13 -19.50
C GLN A 127 -8.93 3.83 -19.61
N VAL A 128 -9.42 3.27 -18.49
CA VAL A 128 -10.20 2.02 -18.46
C VAL A 128 -11.69 2.34 -18.66
N PRO A 129 -12.30 1.95 -19.80
CA PRO A 129 -13.70 2.25 -20.05
C PRO A 129 -14.62 1.62 -19.00
N GLY A 130 -15.57 2.41 -18.48
CA GLY A 130 -16.52 1.96 -17.47
C GLY A 130 -15.98 1.89 -16.03
N PHE A 131 -14.69 2.13 -15.82
CA PHE A 131 -14.11 2.17 -14.48
C PHE A 131 -14.68 3.34 -13.67
N LYS A 132 -15.02 3.09 -12.40
CA LYS A 132 -15.50 4.10 -11.44
C LYS A 132 -14.56 4.14 -10.26
N ALA A 133 -14.36 5.33 -9.67
CA ALA A 133 -13.48 5.52 -8.52
C ALA A 133 -13.80 4.56 -7.36
N GLU A 134 -15.09 4.30 -7.10
CA GLU A 134 -15.57 3.35 -6.09
C GLU A 134 -15.01 1.92 -6.25
N ASN A 135 -14.62 1.52 -7.47
CA ASN A 135 -14.04 0.20 -7.71
C ASN A 135 -12.71 0.00 -7.00
N PHE A 136 -11.93 1.06 -6.75
CA PHE A 136 -10.70 0.96 -5.96
C PHE A 136 -10.99 0.46 -4.54
N MET A 137 -12.07 0.94 -3.92
CA MET A 137 -12.40 0.57 -2.54
C MET A 137 -12.75 -0.91 -2.40
N LYS A 138 -13.20 -1.57 -3.47
CA LYS A 138 -13.47 -3.02 -3.51
C LYS A 138 -12.21 -3.88 -3.35
N ILE A 139 -11.01 -3.29 -3.47
CA ILE A 139 -9.73 -3.99 -3.28
C ILE A 139 -9.40 -4.19 -1.80
N GLU A 140 -9.92 -3.35 -0.89
CA GLU A 140 -9.52 -3.34 0.53
C GLU A 140 -9.61 -4.73 1.16
N GLN A 141 -10.80 -5.34 1.11
CA GLN A 141 -10.99 -6.63 1.75
C GLN A 141 -10.27 -7.79 1.04
N PRO A 142 -10.38 -7.96 -0.28
CA PRO A 142 -9.63 -8.97 -1.01
C PRO A 142 -8.11 -8.92 -0.75
N PHE A 143 -7.53 -7.72 -0.65
CA PHE A 143 -6.13 -7.54 -0.31
C PHE A 143 -5.81 -8.03 1.11
N LEU A 144 -6.64 -7.67 2.10
CA LEU A 144 -6.43 -8.10 3.48
C LEU A 144 -6.54 -9.62 3.64
N GLU A 145 -7.50 -10.26 2.99
CA GLU A 145 -7.63 -11.73 2.98
C GLU A 145 -6.44 -12.42 2.31
N ALA A 146 -5.99 -11.89 1.16
CA ALA A 146 -4.85 -12.43 0.44
C ALA A 146 -3.57 -12.30 1.29
N ALA A 147 -3.32 -11.13 1.89
CA ALA A 147 -2.20 -10.90 2.79
C ALA A 147 -2.23 -11.81 4.02
N LYS A 148 -3.41 -11.97 4.64
CA LYS A 148 -3.63 -12.89 5.77
C LYS A 148 -3.30 -14.33 5.40
N THR A 149 -3.80 -14.79 4.25
CA THR A 149 -3.53 -16.13 3.74
C THR A 149 -2.03 -16.35 3.50
N THR A 150 -1.35 -15.38 2.90
CA THR A 150 0.08 -15.46 2.59
C THR A 150 0.97 -15.41 3.84
N LEU A 151 0.61 -14.61 4.84
CA LEU A 151 1.41 -14.43 6.05
C LEU A 151 1.11 -15.49 7.14
N GLY A 152 -0.07 -16.12 7.11
CA GLY A 152 -0.48 -17.15 8.06
C GLY A 152 -0.41 -16.63 9.50
N GLU A 153 0.25 -17.39 10.39
CA GLU A 153 0.41 -17.02 11.80
C GLU A 153 1.14 -15.69 12.03
N ARG A 154 1.93 -15.21 11.05
CA ARG A 154 2.57 -13.89 11.15
C ARG A 154 1.58 -12.73 10.98
N TYR A 155 0.38 -12.98 10.46
CA TYR A 155 -0.70 -12.00 10.33
C TYR A 155 -1.43 -11.83 11.67
N THR A 156 -0.72 -11.28 12.65
CA THR A 156 -1.26 -11.00 13.99
C THR A 156 -2.28 -9.85 13.96
N PRO A 157 -3.14 -9.68 15.00
CA PRO A 157 -4.09 -8.56 15.06
C PRO A 157 -3.44 -7.17 14.92
N ASN A 158 -2.21 -7.00 15.43
CA ASN A 158 -1.47 -5.76 15.25
C ASN A 158 -1.06 -5.54 13.79
N ILE A 159 -0.62 -6.59 13.09
CA ILE A 159 -0.28 -6.52 11.66
C ILE A 159 -1.54 -6.26 10.82
N GLU A 160 -2.65 -6.92 11.14
CA GLU A 160 -3.94 -6.67 10.49
C GLU A 160 -4.34 -5.19 10.57
N ASN A 161 -4.26 -4.59 11.76
CA ASN A 161 -4.58 -3.17 11.94
C ASN A 161 -3.66 -2.27 11.09
N ILE A 162 -2.37 -2.58 11.01
CA ILE A 162 -1.42 -1.84 10.19
C ILE A 162 -1.78 -1.96 8.71
N TYR A 163 -2.07 -3.17 8.22
CA TYR A 163 -2.45 -3.39 6.82
C TYR A 163 -3.73 -2.65 6.47
N LYS A 164 -4.74 -2.64 7.36
CA LYS A 164 -5.99 -1.88 7.17
C LYS A 164 -5.73 -0.39 6.99
N LEU A 165 -4.95 0.21 7.89
CA LEU A 165 -4.58 1.63 7.78
C LEU A 165 -3.82 1.92 6.48
N THR A 166 -2.86 1.05 6.12
CA THR A 166 -2.05 1.20 4.92
C THR A 166 -2.87 1.09 3.64
N ILE A 167 -3.63 0.01 3.46
CA ILE A 167 -4.36 -0.21 2.21
C ILE A 167 -5.42 0.85 2.02
N ARG A 168 -6.17 1.21 3.07
CA ARG A 168 -7.18 2.25 2.99
C ARG A 168 -6.58 3.59 2.54
N PHE A 169 -5.44 3.97 3.11
CA PHE A 169 -4.75 5.20 2.73
C PHE A 169 -4.26 5.19 1.27
N ILE A 170 -3.79 4.05 0.78
CA ILE A 170 -3.42 3.89 -0.64
C ILE A 170 -4.66 4.05 -1.52
N LEU A 171 -5.75 3.35 -1.23
CA LEU A 171 -6.98 3.37 -2.03
C LEU A 171 -7.62 4.77 -2.05
N GLU A 172 -7.67 5.47 -0.91
CA GLU A 172 -8.16 6.84 -0.83
C GLU A 172 -7.33 7.81 -1.70
N ASN A 173 -6.02 7.59 -1.83
CA ASN A 173 -5.18 8.42 -2.69
C ASN A 173 -5.24 8.00 -4.17
N LEU A 174 -5.51 6.73 -4.48
CA LEU A 174 -5.84 6.29 -5.84
C LEU A 174 -7.14 6.96 -6.32
N VAL A 175 -8.16 7.00 -5.46
CA VAL A 175 -9.43 7.69 -5.73
C VAL A 175 -9.19 9.17 -6.00
N LYS A 176 -8.45 9.87 -5.13
CA LYS A 176 -8.11 11.29 -5.34
C LYS A 176 -7.41 11.54 -6.68
N GLY A 177 -6.39 10.74 -6.99
CA GLY A 177 -5.68 10.88 -8.27
C GLY A 177 -6.55 10.61 -9.50
N TYR A 178 -7.49 9.67 -9.39
CA TYR A 178 -8.48 9.41 -10.43
C TYR A 178 -9.43 10.59 -10.64
N GLU A 179 -9.92 11.19 -9.55
CA GLU A 179 -10.84 12.34 -9.57
C GLU A 179 -10.16 13.61 -10.12
N GLU A 180 -8.97 13.95 -9.59
CA GLU A 180 -8.16 15.10 -10.03
C GLU A 180 -7.85 15.03 -11.55
N ALA A 181 -7.47 13.85 -12.06
CA ALA A 181 -7.25 13.64 -13.49
C ALA A 181 -8.54 13.79 -14.33
N GLY A 182 -9.71 13.60 -13.73
CA GLY A 182 -11.00 13.85 -14.39
C GLY A 182 -11.29 15.35 -14.58
N GLU A 183 -10.95 16.17 -13.59
CA GLU A 183 -11.17 17.62 -13.58
C GLU A 183 -10.24 18.36 -14.56
N GLU A 184 -8.98 17.95 -14.65
CA GLU A 184 -8.00 18.51 -15.59
C GLU A 184 -8.42 18.29 -17.06
N ASN A 185 -8.98 17.12 -17.36
CA ASN A 185 -9.51 16.81 -18.70
C ASN A 185 -10.78 17.62 -19.03
N GLY A 186 -11.58 17.99 -18.02
CA GLY A 186 -12.77 18.83 -18.20
C GLY A 186 -12.44 20.31 -18.44
N THR A 187 -11.37 20.81 -17.82
CA THR A 187 -10.96 22.23 -17.90
C THR A 187 -10.21 22.55 -19.20
N THR A 188 -9.58 21.56 -19.83
CA THR A 188 -8.83 21.75 -21.08
C THR A 188 -9.73 21.74 -22.34
N GLN A 189 -11.03 21.48 -22.19
CA GLN A 189 -12.00 21.41 -23.30
C GLN A 189 -13.03 22.55 -23.37
N THR A 190 -12.87 23.61 -22.58
CA THR A 190 -13.71 24.84 -22.66
C THR A 190 -12.91 26.01 -23.21
#